data_AF-A0A415LS51-F1
#
_entry.id   AF-A0A415LS51-F1
#
_cell.length_a   1.000
_cell.length_b   1.000
_cell.length_c   1.000
_cell.angle_alpha   90.00
_cell.angle_beta   90.00
_cell.angle_gamma   90.00
#
_symmetry.space_group_name_H-M   'P 1'
#
loop_
_entity.id
_entity.type
_entity.pdbx_description
1 polymer ?
#
loop_
_entity_poly.entity_id
_entity_poly.type
_entity_poly.pdbx_seq_one_letter_code
_entity_poly.pdbx_strand_id
1 'polypeptide(L)'
;MKIIITIVLLITMLPIMGQQRQMSLEATFDKQKKCLTFTLKNNDKKLKAILRHSQTNDGSDTGSFYDLNIYDKNNKKIGYSRCMYHPTELYLNFLPKETKKSNISLLELKKGGYVKDLDSIYKIQLHCVIYSWTFKRNDNGKRNRELYEKEYTFYWK
;
A
#
# COMPACT_ATOMS: atom_id res chain seq x y z
N MET A 1 -20.86 4.75 -51.76
CA MET A 1 -20.45 5.05 -50.37
C MET A 1 -20.66 3.80 -49.52
N LYS A 2 -19.57 3.20 -49.01
CA LYS A 2 -19.65 2.08 -48.05
C LYS A 2 -19.56 2.64 -46.64
N ILE A 3 -20.61 2.45 -45.85
CA ILE A 3 -20.61 2.79 -44.42
C ILE A 3 -19.85 1.67 -43.69
N ILE A 4 -18.68 1.99 -43.17
CA ILE A 4 -17.92 1.10 -42.28
C ILE A 4 -18.46 1.34 -40.88
N ILE A 5 -19.24 0.39 -40.35
CA ILE A 5 -19.65 0.39 -38.94
C ILE A 5 -18.50 -0.22 -38.15
N THR A 6 -17.69 0.63 -37.51
CA THR A 6 -16.66 0.19 -36.57
C THR A 6 -17.34 -0.29 -35.29
N ILE A 7 -17.47 -1.61 -35.14
CA ILE A 7 -17.90 -2.22 -33.87
C ILE A 7 -16.72 -2.09 -32.90
N VAL A 8 -16.79 -1.09 -32.02
CA VAL A 8 -15.87 -1.00 -30.87
C VAL A 8 -16.31 -2.07 -29.87
N LEU A 9 -15.56 -3.17 -29.85
CA LEU A 9 -15.72 -4.22 -28.85
C LEU A 9 -15.27 -3.66 -27.49
N LEU A 10 -16.21 -3.08 -26.74
CA LEU A 10 -15.99 -2.66 -25.36
C LEU A 10 -15.87 -3.91 -24.49
N ILE A 11 -14.65 -4.43 -24.32
CA ILE A 11 -14.37 -5.46 -23.31
C ILE A 11 -14.47 -4.76 -21.96
N THR A 12 -15.69 -4.66 -21.43
CA THR A 12 -15.88 -4.35 -20.02
C THR A 12 -15.23 -5.48 -19.25
N MET A 13 -14.08 -5.22 -18.63
CA MET A 13 -13.56 -6.09 -17.59
C MET A 13 -14.60 -6.14 -16.48
N LEU A 14 -15.50 -7.12 -16.56
CA LEU A 14 -16.40 -7.48 -15.48
C LEU A 14 -15.51 -7.68 -14.25
N PRO A 15 -15.66 -6.88 -13.17
CA PRO A 15 -14.96 -7.18 -11.95
C PRO A 15 -15.48 -8.56 -11.53
N ILE A 16 -14.60 -9.54 -11.51
CA ILE A 16 -14.87 -10.85 -10.93
C ILE A 16 -15.46 -10.54 -9.54
N MET A 17 -16.76 -10.79 -9.38
CA MET A 17 -17.44 -10.75 -8.09
C MET A 17 -16.86 -11.88 -7.24
N GLY A 18 -15.73 -11.61 -6.62
CA GLY A 18 -14.98 -12.60 -5.84
C GLY A 18 -13.89 -11.88 -5.07
N GLN A 19 -14.22 -11.53 -3.82
CA GLN A 19 -13.43 -10.75 -2.86
C GLN A 19 -13.27 -9.26 -3.20
N GLN A 20 -14.22 -8.45 -2.75
CA GLN A 20 -13.92 -7.06 -2.38
C GLN A 20 -12.72 -7.11 -1.43
N ARG A 21 -11.58 -6.52 -1.84
CA ARG A 21 -10.36 -6.53 -1.04
C ARG A 21 -10.68 -5.92 0.32
N GLN A 22 -10.44 -6.66 1.40
CA GLN A 22 -10.70 -6.21 2.77
C GLN A 22 -9.99 -4.87 3.05
N MET A 23 -8.85 -4.63 2.40
CA MET A 23 -8.11 -3.37 2.50
C MET A 23 -7.87 -2.75 1.12
N SER A 24 -7.69 -1.43 1.08
CA SER A 24 -7.19 -0.71 -0.09
C SER A 24 -6.09 0.27 0.31
N LEU A 25 -5.11 0.44 -0.59
CA LEU A 25 -4.05 1.44 -0.51
C LEU A 25 -4.23 2.40 -1.69
N GLU A 26 -4.34 3.68 -1.39
CA GLU A 26 -4.27 4.76 -2.37
C GLU A 26 -3.08 5.64 -2.03
N ALA A 27 -2.29 6.03 -3.02
CA ALA A 27 -1.14 6.90 -2.80
C ALA A 27 -1.04 7.95 -3.91
N THR A 28 -0.59 9.14 -3.53
CA THR A 28 -0.44 10.30 -4.39
C THR A 28 0.84 11.02 -4.01
N PHE A 29 1.66 11.38 -5.00
CA PHE A 29 2.86 12.18 -4.77
C PHE A 29 2.67 13.60 -5.33
N ASP A 30 2.85 14.59 -4.46
CA ASP A 30 2.88 16.00 -4.82
C ASP A 30 4.33 16.41 -5.13
N LYS A 31 4.63 16.62 -6.43
CA LYS A 31 5.98 17.02 -6.89
C LYS A 31 6.41 18.38 -6.33
N GLN A 32 5.47 19.32 -6.13
CA GLN A 32 5.79 20.68 -5.69
C GLN A 32 6.09 20.68 -4.19
N LYS A 33 5.26 20.01 -3.40
CA LYS A 33 5.45 19.88 -1.95
C LYS A 33 6.48 18.81 -1.57
N LYS A 34 6.93 18.01 -2.55
CA LYS A 34 7.83 16.85 -2.37
C LYS A 34 7.30 15.94 -1.24
N CYS A 35 6.01 15.64 -1.28
CA CYS A 35 5.32 14.90 -0.23
C CYS A 35 4.57 13.71 -0.83
N LEU A 36 4.81 12.51 -0.31
CA LEU A 36 4.00 11.33 -0.62
C LEU A 36 2.91 11.20 0.44
N THR A 37 1.67 11.24 0.00
CA THR A 37 0.51 10.92 0.83
C THR A 37 0.01 9.54 0.46
N PHE A 38 -0.25 8.70 1.45
CA PHE A 38 -0.94 7.44 1.24
C PHE A 38 -2.05 7.23 2.27
N THR A 39 -3.08 6.52 1.83
CA THR A 39 -4.29 6.25 2.58
C THR A 39 -4.56 4.76 2.56
N LEU A 40 -4.64 4.18 3.75
CA LEU A 40 -5.05 2.80 3.95
C LEU A 40 -6.50 2.80 4.46
N LYS A 41 -7.33 1.98 3.83
CA LYS A 41 -8.74 1.85 4.21
C LYS A 41 -9.12 0.40 4.40
N ASN A 42 -9.78 0.11 5.50
CA ASN A 42 -10.52 -1.12 5.68
C ASN A 42 -11.88 -1.00 4.99
N ASN A 43 -12.07 -1.75 3.91
CA ASN A 43 -13.32 -1.74 3.15
C ASN A 43 -14.38 -2.68 3.75
N ASP A 44 -14.01 -3.50 4.73
CA ASP A 44 -14.96 -4.38 5.41
C ASP A 44 -15.88 -3.58 6.33
N LYS A 45 -17.15 -4.01 6.40
CA LYS A 45 -18.20 -3.36 7.19
C LYS A 45 -18.29 -3.90 8.62
N LYS A 46 -17.65 -5.03 8.92
CA LYS A 46 -17.79 -5.78 10.17
C LYS A 46 -16.44 -6.24 10.74
N LEU A 47 -15.45 -6.54 9.91
CA LEU A 47 -14.19 -7.13 10.33
C LEU A 47 -13.12 -6.06 10.57
N LYS A 48 -12.35 -6.25 11.64
CA LYS A 48 -11.12 -5.50 11.86
C LYS A 48 -10.03 -6.02 10.92
N ALA A 49 -9.14 -5.15 10.50
CA ALA A 49 -7.94 -5.50 9.76
C ALA A 49 -6.71 -5.02 10.52
N ILE A 50 -5.57 -5.65 10.25
CA ILE A 50 -4.31 -5.30 10.88
C ILE A 50 -3.26 -5.14 9.79
N LEU A 51 -2.56 -4.02 9.81
CA LEU A 51 -1.33 -3.89 9.06
C LEU A 51 -0.20 -4.36 9.98
N ARG A 52 0.41 -5.47 9.59
CA ARG A 52 1.63 -6.01 10.20
C ARG A 52 2.83 -5.43 9.46
N HIS A 53 4.02 -5.58 10.01
CA HIS A 53 5.23 -5.08 9.39
C HIS A 53 5.33 -5.52 7.93
N SER A 54 5.67 -4.58 7.05
CA SER A 54 6.02 -4.91 5.67
C SER A 54 7.33 -5.68 5.71
N GLN A 55 7.34 -6.92 5.23
CA GLN A 55 8.60 -7.54 4.83
C GLN A 55 9.17 -6.68 3.71
N THR A 56 10.36 -6.15 3.94
CA THR A 56 11.07 -5.37 2.94
C THR A 56 11.40 -6.27 1.74
N ASN A 57 11.66 -5.68 0.56
CA ASN A 57 12.05 -6.46 -0.62
C ASN A 57 13.35 -7.28 -0.39
N ASP A 58 14.15 -6.93 0.62
CA ASP A 58 15.35 -7.63 1.08
C ASP A 58 15.09 -8.70 2.17
N GLY A 59 13.83 -8.94 2.54
CA GLY A 59 13.46 -9.94 3.55
C GLY A 59 13.80 -9.55 4.99
N SER A 60 14.17 -8.30 5.25
CA SER A 60 14.46 -7.81 6.60
C SER A 60 13.18 -7.35 7.31
N ASP A 61 12.89 -7.94 8.47
CA ASP A 61 11.79 -7.57 9.38
C ASP A 61 12.14 -6.29 10.13
N THR A 62 11.97 -5.12 9.50
CA THR A 62 12.41 -3.85 10.09
C THR A 62 11.39 -3.20 11.03
N GLY A 63 10.32 -3.91 11.40
CA GLY A 63 9.27 -3.32 12.25
C GLY A 63 8.46 -2.20 11.57
N SER A 64 8.63 -2.00 10.27
CA SER A 64 8.09 -0.85 9.54
C SER A 64 6.77 -1.19 8.86
N PHE A 65 5.84 -0.24 8.78
CA PHE A 65 4.55 -0.43 8.12
C PHE A 65 4.59 -0.26 6.60
N TYR A 66 5.69 0.29 6.09
CA TYR A 66 5.95 0.44 4.67
C TYR A 66 7.45 0.38 4.39
N ASP A 67 7.79 0.03 3.14
CA ASP A 67 9.10 0.22 2.54
C ASP A 67 8.96 1.21 1.36
N LEU A 68 9.54 2.39 1.53
CA LEU A 68 9.57 3.43 0.50
C LEU A 68 10.92 3.38 -0.21
N ASN A 69 10.89 3.27 -1.53
CA ASN A 69 12.07 3.32 -2.40
C ASN A 69 11.89 4.42 -3.45
N ILE A 70 12.92 5.24 -3.64
CA ILE A 70 12.91 6.39 -4.55
C ILE A 70 14.03 6.22 -5.57
N TYR A 71 13.70 6.37 -6.85
CA TYR A 71 14.59 6.09 -7.97
C TYR A 71 14.70 7.29 -8.92
N ASP A 72 15.87 7.41 -9.53
CA ASP A 72 16.10 8.32 -10.66
C ASP A 72 15.66 7.71 -12.01
N LYS A 73 15.82 8.50 -13.07
CA LYS A 73 15.48 8.10 -14.45
C LYS A 73 16.26 6.88 -14.97
N ASN A 74 17.38 6.57 -14.35
CA ASN A 74 18.22 5.41 -14.69
C ASN A 74 17.87 4.19 -13.81
N ASN A 75 16.77 4.24 -13.06
CA ASN A 75 16.37 3.25 -12.04
C ASN A 75 17.41 3.07 -10.92
N LYS A 76 18.33 4.02 -10.71
CA LYS A 76 19.23 3.99 -9.56
C LYS A 76 18.44 4.44 -8.33
N LYS A 77 18.52 3.67 -7.25
CA LYS A 77 17.93 4.03 -5.95
C LYS A 77 18.66 5.25 -5.39
N ILE A 78 17.95 6.37 -5.27
CA ILE A 78 18.47 7.66 -4.78
C ILE A 78 17.95 8.01 -3.38
N GLY A 79 16.98 7.25 -2.87
CA GLY A 79 16.57 7.36 -1.49
C GLY A 79 15.65 6.24 -1.03
N TYR A 80 15.41 6.21 0.29
CA TYR A 80 14.53 5.25 0.91
C TYR A 80 13.92 5.81 2.20
N SER A 81 12.84 5.21 2.67
CA SER A 81 12.34 5.44 4.02
C SER A 81 11.61 4.21 4.52
N ARG A 82 11.80 3.94 5.80
CA ARG A 82 11.09 2.91 6.55
C ARG A 82 10.63 3.61 7.82
N CYS A 83 9.33 3.76 8.03
CA CYS A 83 8.85 4.35 9.28
C CYS A 83 9.10 3.36 10.42
N MET A 84 9.93 3.76 11.39
CA MET A 84 9.95 3.11 12.70
C MET A 84 8.68 3.55 13.42
N TYR A 85 7.73 2.63 13.61
CA TYR A 85 6.72 2.82 14.65
C TYR A 85 7.22 2.21 15.95
N HIS A 86 6.75 2.78 17.06
CA HIS A 86 7.16 2.48 18.43
C HIS A 86 7.22 0.96 18.69
N PRO A 87 8.28 0.43 19.33
CA PRO A 87 8.44 -1.01 19.60
C PRO A 87 7.32 -1.64 20.46
N THR A 88 6.43 -0.83 21.04
CA THR A 88 5.31 -1.26 21.87
C THR A 88 4.07 -1.68 21.07
N GLU A 89 3.91 -1.25 19.82
CA GLU A 89 2.76 -1.64 18.97
C GLU A 89 3.25 -2.23 17.64
N LEU A 90 3.40 -3.55 17.59
CA LEU A 90 3.83 -4.32 16.41
C LEU A 90 2.84 -4.25 15.22
N TYR A 91 1.69 -3.60 15.39
CA TYR A 91 0.53 -3.74 14.53
C TYR A 91 -0.26 -2.43 14.43
N LEU A 92 -0.63 -2.03 13.22
CA LEU A 92 -1.59 -0.94 13.01
C LEU A 92 -2.99 -1.54 12.78
N ASN A 93 -3.85 -1.37 13.77
CA ASN A 93 -5.23 -1.85 13.71
C ASN A 93 -6.13 -0.91 12.88
N PHE A 94 -7.09 -1.49 12.18
CA PHE A 94 -8.16 -0.81 11.45
C PHE A 94 -9.51 -1.38 11.89
N LEU A 95 -10.38 -0.55 12.45
CA LEU A 95 -11.79 -0.83 12.63
C LEU A 95 -12.49 -0.97 11.26
N PRO A 96 -13.68 -1.59 11.20
CA PRO A 96 -14.46 -1.65 9.98
C PRO A 96 -14.70 -0.24 9.40
N LYS A 97 -14.51 -0.08 8.09
CA LYS A 97 -14.57 1.21 7.38
C LYS A 97 -13.54 2.26 7.80
N GLU A 98 -12.62 1.95 8.72
CA GLU A 98 -11.61 2.91 9.18
C GLU A 98 -10.65 3.25 8.04
N THR A 99 -10.29 4.51 7.97
CA THR A 99 -9.32 5.05 7.03
C THR A 99 -8.21 5.74 7.81
N LYS A 100 -6.95 5.38 7.54
CA LYS A 100 -5.77 6.04 8.10
C LYS A 100 -4.95 6.63 6.98
N LYS A 101 -4.57 7.90 7.16
CA LYS A 101 -3.79 8.66 6.19
C LYS A 101 -2.41 8.95 6.79
N SER A 102 -1.39 8.83 5.96
CA SER A 102 -0.01 9.10 6.32
C SER A 102 0.64 9.97 5.25
N ASN A 103 1.53 10.84 5.70
CA ASN A 103 2.29 11.74 4.83
C ASN A 103 3.78 11.48 5.07
N ILE A 104 4.56 11.45 4.00
CA ILE A 104 6.01 11.32 4.03
C ILE A 104 6.59 12.55 3.33
N SER A 105 7.24 13.42 4.10
CA SER A 105 7.95 14.58 3.57
C SER A 105 9.31 14.17 3.05
N LEU A 106 9.52 14.21 1.73
CA LEU A 106 10.83 13.90 1.16
C LEU A 106 11.87 15.00 1.47
N LEU A 107 11.42 16.20 1.83
CA LEU A 107 12.30 17.26 2.34
C LEU A 107 12.92 16.86 3.68
N GLU A 108 12.15 16.26 4.58
CA GLU A 108 12.66 15.74 5.85
C GLU A 108 13.61 14.55 5.62
N LEU A 109 13.26 13.66 4.70
CA LEU A 109 14.15 12.56 4.32
C LEU A 109 15.47 13.05 3.74
N LYS A 110 15.46 14.12 2.92
CA LYS A 110 16.68 14.76 2.42
C LYS A 110 17.51 15.35 3.55
N LYS A 111 16.88 16.08 4.49
CA LYS A 111 17.56 16.62 5.68
C LYS A 111 18.21 15.53 6.53
N GLY A 112 17.56 14.37 6.65
CA GLY A 112 18.10 13.19 7.35
C GLY A 112 19.10 12.36 6.55
N GLY A 113 19.45 12.75 5.32
CA GLY A 113 20.41 12.02 4.47
C GLY A 113 19.84 10.76 3.81
N TYR A 114 18.54 10.49 3.93
CA TYR A 114 17.87 9.32 3.36
C TYR A 114 17.52 9.45 1.88
N VAL A 115 17.50 10.68 1.35
CA VAL A 115 17.30 10.98 -0.08
C VAL A 115 18.37 11.95 -0.55
N LYS A 116 19.08 11.61 -1.61
CA LYS A 116 20.20 12.40 -2.11
C LYS A 116 19.72 13.62 -2.92
N ASP A 117 18.94 13.34 -3.96
CA ASP A 117 18.49 14.33 -4.93
C ASP A 117 16.96 14.27 -5.10
N LEU A 118 16.29 15.39 -4.85
CA LEU A 118 14.83 15.50 -4.95
C LEU A 118 14.37 15.88 -6.35
N ASP A 119 15.26 16.42 -7.19
CA ASP A 119 14.92 16.89 -8.53
C ASP A 119 15.12 15.79 -9.57
N SER A 120 15.97 14.81 -9.26
CA SER A 120 16.12 13.58 -10.06
C SER A 120 15.04 12.53 -9.82
N ILE A 121 14.02 12.77 -8.97
CA ILE A 121 12.97 11.78 -8.69
C ILE A 121 12.19 11.47 -9.97
N TYR A 122 12.28 10.22 -10.41
CA TYR A 122 11.56 9.71 -11.57
C TYR A 122 10.54 8.64 -11.19
N LYS A 123 10.83 7.84 -10.16
CA LYS A 123 9.94 6.78 -9.70
C LYS A 123 9.93 6.69 -8.19
N ILE A 124 8.75 6.52 -7.62
CA ILE A 124 8.57 6.22 -6.20
C ILE A 124 7.86 4.87 -6.11
N GLN A 125 8.39 3.97 -5.30
CA GLN A 125 7.77 2.70 -4.95
C GLN A 125 7.43 2.73 -3.46
N LEU A 126 6.15 2.59 -3.14
CA LEU A 126 5.70 2.37 -1.76
C LEU A 126 5.19 0.94 -1.67
N HIS A 127 5.76 0.17 -0.75
CA HIS A 127 5.39 -1.21 -0.49
C HIS A 127 4.84 -1.36 0.92
N CYS A 128 3.72 -2.07 1.07
CA CYS A 128 3.11 -2.39 2.36
C CYS A 128 2.56 -3.82 2.33
N VAL A 129 2.68 -4.56 3.43
CA VAL A 129 2.06 -5.90 3.59
C VAL A 129 0.96 -5.81 4.66
N ILE A 130 -0.28 -6.13 4.29
CA ILE A 130 -1.43 -6.05 5.20
C ILE A 130 -1.92 -7.45 5.56
N TYR A 131 -2.14 -7.68 6.84
CA TYR A 131 -2.58 -8.94 7.41
C TYR A 131 -3.93 -8.78 8.09
N SER A 132 -5.00 -9.06 7.37
CA SER A 132 -6.33 -9.17 7.97
C SER A 132 -6.53 -10.54 8.60
N TRP A 133 -7.30 -10.63 9.69
CA TRP A 133 -7.81 -11.91 10.13
C TRP A 133 -9.28 -11.85 10.49
N THR A 134 -9.97 -12.98 10.32
CA THR A 134 -11.34 -13.18 10.79
C THR A 134 -11.42 -14.44 11.63
N PHE A 135 -12.45 -14.51 12.47
CA PHE A 135 -12.82 -15.73 13.17
C PHE A 135 -14.04 -16.31 12.46
N LYS A 136 -13.87 -17.41 11.72
CA LYS A 136 -15.02 -18.21 11.27
C LYS A 136 -15.31 -19.28 12.30
N ARG A 137 -16.58 -19.49 12.62
CA ARG A 137 -16.99 -20.72 13.32
C ARG A 137 -17.06 -21.82 12.27
N ASN A 138 -16.43 -22.96 12.54
CA ASN A 138 -16.71 -24.17 11.76
C ASN A 138 -18.08 -24.75 12.16
N ASP A 139 -18.51 -25.80 11.47
CA ASP A 139 -19.82 -26.45 11.71
C ASP A 139 -19.97 -27.00 13.13
N ASN A 140 -18.85 -27.23 13.82
CA ASN A 140 -18.79 -27.65 15.22
C ASN A 140 -18.78 -26.47 16.22
N GLY A 141 -19.02 -25.24 15.75
CA GLY A 141 -19.04 -24.02 16.56
C GLY A 141 -17.68 -23.50 17.03
N LYS A 142 -16.57 -24.15 16.65
CA LYS A 142 -15.19 -23.79 17.03
C LYS A 142 -14.72 -22.61 16.18
N ARG A 143 -14.17 -21.57 16.84
CA ARG A 143 -13.58 -20.40 16.16
C ARG A 143 -12.24 -20.76 15.56
N ASN A 144 -12.15 -20.72 14.23
CA ASN A 144 -10.90 -20.81 13.48
C ASN A 144 -10.49 -19.41 13.02
N ARG A 145 -9.21 -19.08 13.21
CA ARG A 145 -8.61 -17.86 12.70
C ARG A 145 -8.25 -18.08 11.24
N GLU A 146 -8.83 -17.30 10.34
CA GLU A 146 -8.37 -17.22 8.96
C GLU A 146 -7.51 -15.97 8.81
N LEU A 147 -6.28 -16.15 8.32
CA LEU A 147 -5.35 -15.07 8.01
C LEU A 147 -5.43 -14.77 6.51
N TYR A 148 -5.58 -13.49 6.18
CA TYR A 148 -5.55 -12.98 4.83
C TYR A 148 -4.38 -12.01 4.73
N GLU A 149 -3.31 -12.48 4.10
CA GLU A 149 -2.15 -11.67 3.78
C GLU A 149 -2.33 -11.07 2.39
N LYS A 150 -1.99 -9.79 2.26
CA LYS A 150 -1.98 -9.12 0.96
C LYS A 150 -0.91 -8.06 0.89
N GLU A 151 -0.11 -8.17 -0.15
CA GLU A 151 0.91 -7.20 -0.51
C GLU A 151 0.31 -6.08 -1.39
N TYR A 152 0.72 -4.84 -1.12
CA TYR A 152 0.35 -3.67 -1.90
C TYR A 152 1.62 -2.93 -2.30
N THR A 153 1.81 -2.82 -3.61
CA THR A 153 2.90 -2.04 -4.19
C THR A 153 2.32 -0.93 -5.05
N PHE A 154 2.63 0.29 -4.68
CA PHE A 154 2.30 1.48 -5.44
C PHE A 154 3.54 1.97 -6.20
N TYR A 155 3.35 2.33 -7.46
CA TYR A 155 4.35 2.99 -8.27
C TYR A 155 3.84 4.34 -8.74
N TRP A 156 4.60 5.38 -8.44
CA TRP A 156 4.48 6.66 -9.10
C TRP A 156 5.61 6.82 -10.11
N LYS A 157 5.29 7.29 -11.31
CA LYS A 157 6.22 7.64 -12.39
C LYS A 157 5.81 9.01 -12.94
#